data_AF-A0A9Q1IF49-F1
#
_entry.id   AF-A0A9Q1IF49-F1
#
_cell.length_a   1.000
_cell.length_b   1.000
_cell.length_c   1.000
_cell.angle_alpha   90.00
_cell.angle_beta   90.00
_cell.angle_gamma   90.00
#
_symmetry.space_group_name_H-M   'P 1'
#
loop_
_entity.id
_entity.type
_entity.pdbx_description
1 polymer ?
#
loop_
_entity_poly.entity_id
_entity_poly.type
_entity_poly.pdbx_seq_one_letter_code
_entity_poly.pdbx_strand_id
1 'polypeptide(L)'
;MMQEQLHCSDDTLKQWVGHVKQWASSGNTVATSGDVLGLQSSIETLFVSICQKKHYLYRQNDRNKRRQKISYKISQLKKRLLQEIERYNQLSIDTLDINSVVQKLSSKAAESMIWPWQEENTDGVHILTKKKIFDQQMLLSRLGEERHILLKEMMQHCVYINDSLKKVQSLMVTISENTQTGSSMTGFSEEGSKGLICLLKGRIQDLRLEKQAVASCYRTILHSEPSPWLGGEEEGEIEEEERNWQHESSSDCEDDTDDDDDDDDDVQV
;
A
#
# COMPACT_ATOMS: atom_id res chain seq x y z
N MET A 1 7.84 -23.49 -9.41
CA MET A 1 7.56 -22.23 -10.14
C MET A 1 8.76 -21.28 -10.24
N MET A 2 9.29 -20.65 -9.17
CA MET A 2 10.46 -19.75 -9.31
C MET A 2 11.82 -20.47 -9.25
N GLN A 3 11.90 -21.55 -8.47
CA GLN A 3 13.07 -22.44 -8.37
C GLN A 3 13.41 -23.06 -9.74
N GLU A 4 12.40 -23.44 -10.51
CA GLU A 4 12.56 -23.94 -11.89
C GLU A 4 12.95 -22.85 -12.86
N GLN A 5 12.52 -21.61 -12.62
CA GLN A 5 12.78 -20.47 -13.50
C GLN A 5 14.19 -19.88 -13.31
N LEU A 6 14.79 -20.05 -12.12
CA LEU A 6 16.10 -19.52 -11.75
C LEU A 6 17.14 -20.61 -11.44
N HIS A 7 16.77 -21.90 -11.54
CA HIS A 7 17.63 -23.06 -11.25
C HIS A 7 18.44 -22.94 -9.95
N CYS A 8 17.82 -22.43 -8.87
CA CYS A 8 18.51 -22.19 -7.60
C CYS A 8 17.89 -22.99 -6.44
N SER A 9 18.71 -23.31 -5.43
CA SER A 9 18.29 -24.05 -4.25
C SER A 9 17.53 -23.15 -3.25
N ASP A 10 16.76 -23.78 -2.36
CA ASP A 10 16.00 -23.09 -1.32
C ASP A 10 16.91 -22.28 -0.36
N ASP A 11 18.11 -22.78 -0.10
CA ASP A 11 19.10 -22.09 0.74
C ASP A 11 19.63 -20.82 0.05
N THR A 12 19.84 -20.86 -1.28
CA THR A 12 20.22 -19.68 -2.06
C THR A 12 19.13 -18.61 -2.05
N LEU A 13 17.85 -19.01 -2.16
CA LEU A 13 16.73 -18.07 -2.08
C LEU A 13 16.64 -17.39 -0.71
N LYS A 14 16.76 -18.17 0.38
CA LYS A 14 16.78 -17.64 1.75
C LYS A 14 17.94 -16.68 1.98
N GLN A 15 19.12 -17.01 1.46
CA GLN A 15 20.29 -16.16 1.54
C GLN A 15 20.05 -14.82 0.83
N TRP A 16 19.53 -14.82 -0.40
CA TRP A 16 19.26 -13.58 -1.15
C TRP A 16 18.21 -12.71 -0.47
N VAL A 17 17.18 -13.31 0.11
CA VAL A 17 16.17 -12.60 0.90
C VAL A 17 16.82 -11.98 2.14
N GLY A 18 17.73 -12.70 2.79
CA GLY A 18 18.55 -12.18 3.88
C GLY A 18 19.39 -10.98 3.46
N HIS A 19 20.05 -11.06 2.29
CA HIS A 19 20.84 -9.95 1.74
C HIS A 19 19.99 -8.69 1.51
N VAL A 20 18.78 -8.83 0.94
CA VAL A 20 17.87 -7.69 0.73
C VAL A 20 17.41 -7.08 2.06
N LYS A 21 17.08 -7.91 3.06
CA LYS A 21 16.70 -7.43 4.39
C LYS A 21 17.83 -6.69 5.09
N GLN A 22 19.04 -7.23 5.00
CA GLN A 22 20.24 -6.60 5.57
C GLN A 22 20.52 -5.28 4.87
N TRP A 23 20.48 -5.25 3.54
CA TRP A 23 20.64 -4.02 2.75
C TRP A 23 19.62 -2.94 3.14
N ALA A 24 18.34 -3.31 3.31
CA ALA A 24 17.32 -2.37 3.77
C ALA A 24 17.55 -1.86 5.21
N SER A 25 18.25 -2.63 6.04
CA SER A 25 18.50 -2.29 7.46
C SER A 25 19.83 -1.55 7.66
N SER A 26 20.81 -1.82 6.81
CA SER A 26 22.13 -1.22 6.79
C SER A 26 22.10 0.05 5.94
N GLY A 27 21.37 1.08 6.37
CA GLY A 27 21.41 2.38 5.69
C GLY A 27 22.86 2.87 5.56
N ASN A 28 23.32 3.11 4.31
CA ASN A 28 24.66 3.54 3.88
C ASN A 28 25.66 3.88 5.01
N THR A 29 26.30 2.87 5.60
CA THR A 29 27.41 3.04 6.55
C THR A 29 28.78 2.80 5.93
N VAL A 30 28.96 3.11 4.64
CA VAL A 30 30.29 3.04 4.01
C VAL A 30 30.89 4.45 3.98
N ALA A 31 32.05 4.59 4.61
CA ALA A 31 32.79 5.83 4.79
C ALA A 31 33.25 6.44 3.46
N THR A 32 32.32 7.04 2.74
CA THR A 32 32.57 7.96 1.64
C THR A 32 32.53 9.38 2.22
N SER A 33 33.32 10.31 1.68
CA SER A 33 33.32 11.70 2.14
C SER A 33 31.87 12.23 2.18
N GLY A 34 31.52 12.98 3.24
CA GLY A 34 30.14 13.42 3.49
C GLY A 34 29.51 14.12 2.27
N ASP A 35 30.33 14.80 1.47
CA ASP A 35 29.90 15.51 0.27
C ASP A 35 29.43 14.57 -0.85
N VAL A 36 30.12 13.45 -1.10
CA VAL A 36 29.75 12.49 -2.15
C VAL A 36 28.52 11.66 -1.74
N LEU A 37 28.42 11.25 -0.47
CA LEU A 37 27.21 10.58 0.05
C LEU A 37 25.98 11.49 0.00
N GLY A 38 26.18 12.78 0.29
CA GLY A 38 25.14 13.80 0.18
C GLY A 38 24.63 13.93 -1.25
N LEU A 39 25.54 13.98 -2.23
CA LEU A 39 25.19 14.02 -3.65
C LEU A 39 24.46 12.75 -4.11
N GLN A 40 24.92 11.56 -3.71
CA GLN A 40 24.25 10.30 -4.02
C GLN A 40 22.81 10.28 -3.51
N SER A 41 22.60 10.68 -2.25
CA SER A 41 21.28 10.76 -1.62
C SER A 41 20.38 11.80 -2.29
N SER A 42 20.95 12.95 -2.66
CA SER A 42 20.27 14.04 -3.39
C SER A 42 19.81 13.57 -4.77
N ILE A 43 20.68 12.90 -5.53
CA ILE A 43 20.39 12.34 -6.86
C ILE A 43 19.25 11.30 -6.77
N GLU A 44 19.33 10.37 -5.82
CA GLU A 44 18.29 9.37 -5.56
C GLU A 44 16.93 10.03 -5.27
N THR A 45 16.92 10.98 -4.35
CA THR A 45 15.70 11.68 -3.93
C THR A 45 15.06 12.46 -5.08
N LEU A 46 15.87 13.18 -5.86
CA LEU A 46 15.39 13.94 -7.02
C LEU A 46 14.81 13.02 -8.09
N PHE A 47 15.46 11.90 -8.39
CA PHE A 47 14.98 10.92 -9.36
C PHE A 47 13.62 10.35 -8.95
N VAL A 48 13.49 9.89 -7.71
CA VAL A 48 12.22 9.36 -7.17
C VAL A 48 11.12 10.41 -7.20
N SER A 49 11.43 11.66 -6.80
CA SER A 49 10.47 12.77 -6.82
C SER A 49 9.94 13.06 -8.22
N ILE A 50 10.82 13.00 -9.24
CA ILE A 50 10.41 13.17 -10.65
C ILE A 50 9.49 12.02 -11.07
N CYS A 51 9.83 10.77 -10.76
CA CYS A 51 9.02 9.60 -11.09
C CYS A 51 7.62 9.67 -10.47
N GLN A 52 7.54 9.98 -9.17
CA GLN A 52 6.26 10.16 -8.46
C GLN A 52 5.42 11.28 -9.09
N LYS A 53 6.01 12.46 -9.35
CA LYS A 53 5.28 13.57 -9.96
C LYS A 53 4.82 13.26 -11.38
N LYS A 54 5.60 12.49 -12.15
CA LYS A 54 5.20 11.99 -13.48
C LYS A 54 4.00 11.06 -13.38
N HIS A 55 4.00 10.16 -12.40
CA HIS A 55 2.86 9.26 -12.13
C HIS A 55 1.58 10.05 -11.84
N TYR A 56 1.66 11.12 -11.03
CA TYR A 56 0.51 11.97 -10.73
C TYR A 56 0.08 12.94 -11.83
N LEU A 57 0.86 13.12 -12.90
CA LEU A 57 0.61 14.14 -13.92
C LEU A 57 -0.72 13.95 -14.68
N TYR A 58 -1.22 12.71 -14.77
CA TYR A 58 -2.44 12.38 -15.53
C TYR A 58 -3.49 11.63 -14.70
N ARG A 59 -3.52 11.83 -13.38
CA ARG A 59 -4.57 11.23 -12.54
C ARG A 59 -5.96 11.75 -12.99
N GLN A 60 -6.95 10.85 -13.05
CA GLN A 60 -8.22 10.94 -13.81
C GLN A 60 -9.11 12.18 -13.54
N ASN A 61 -8.77 13.08 -12.62
CA ASN A 61 -9.60 14.25 -12.28
C ASN A 61 -8.84 15.58 -12.11
N ASP A 62 -7.66 15.71 -12.74
CA ASP A 62 -6.84 16.92 -12.58
C ASP A 62 -7.30 18.08 -13.48
N ARG A 63 -7.26 19.31 -12.93
CA ARG A 63 -7.43 20.54 -13.71
C ARG A 63 -6.16 20.83 -14.52
N ASN A 64 -6.30 21.44 -15.70
CA ASN A 64 -5.15 21.84 -16.55
C ASN A 64 -4.13 22.72 -15.80
N LYS A 65 -4.58 23.63 -14.93
CA LYS A 65 -3.70 24.45 -14.08
C LYS A 65 -2.82 23.61 -13.14
N ARG A 66 -3.36 22.53 -12.58
CA ARG A 66 -2.60 21.59 -11.72
C ARG A 66 -1.57 20.83 -12.56
N ARG A 67 -1.96 20.31 -13.72
CA ARG A 67 -1.04 19.64 -14.65
C ARG A 67 0.13 20.52 -15.08
N GLN A 68 -0.14 21.80 -15.37
CA GLN A 68 0.92 22.76 -15.70
C GLN A 68 1.89 22.98 -14.53
N LYS A 69 1.39 23.15 -13.30
CA LYS A 69 2.23 23.27 -12.10
C LYS A 69 3.10 22.02 -11.88
N ILE A 70 2.53 20.83 -12.03
CA ILE A 70 3.27 19.56 -11.90
C ILE A 70 4.35 19.47 -13.00
N SER A 71 4.00 19.78 -14.25
CA SER A 71 4.94 19.77 -15.38
C SER A 71 6.09 20.75 -15.19
N TYR A 72 5.80 21.96 -14.69
CA TYR A 72 6.82 22.94 -14.34
C TYR A 72 7.75 22.42 -13.26
N LYS A 73 7.21 21.86 -12.17
CA LYS A 73 8.01 21.29 -11.08
C LYS A 73 8.87 20.11 -11.55
N ILE A 74 8.34 19.22 -12.40
CA ILE A 74 9.12 18.14 -13.03
C ILE A 74 10.30 18.71 -13.80
N SER A 75 10.10 19.78 -14.57
CA SER A 75 11.16 20.41 -15.36
C SER A 75 12.25 21.02 -14.47
N GLN A 76 11.86 21.67 -13.37
CA GLN A 76 12.81 22.21 -12.38
C GLN A 76 13.61 21.11 -11.69
N LEU A 77 12.95 20.02 -11.27
CA LEU A 77 13.61 18.89 -10.64
C LEU A 77 14.57 18.19 -11.61
N LYS A 78 14.22 18.04 -12.89
CA LYS A 78 15.11 17.50 -13.91
C LYS A 78 16.37 18.33 -14.06
N LYS A 79 16.25 19.67 -14.13
CA LYS A 79 17.42 20.57 -14.20
C LYS A 79 18.33 20.39 -12.99
N ARG A 80 17.75 20.37 -11.78
CA ARG A 80 18.51 20.16 -10.54
C ARG A 80 19.19 18.79 -10.49
N LEU A 81 18.50 17.73 -10.91
CA LEU A 81 19.07 16.37 -10.98
C LEU A 81 20.31 16.34 -11.87
N LEU A 82 20.26 16.97 -13.04
CA LEU A 82 21.40 17.01 -13.96
C LEU A 82 22.61 17.76 -13.37
N GLN A 83 22.36 18.86 -12.66
CA GLN A 83 23.41 19.61 -11.95
C GLN A 83 24.07 18.80 -10.83
N GLU A 84 23.29 18.04 -10.07
CA GLU A 84 23.81 17.19 -8.99
C GLU A 84 24.61 16.00 -9.54
N ILE A 85 24.18 15.42 -10.67
CA ILE A 85 24.94 14.38 -11.37
C ILE A 85 26.27 14.94 -11.90
N GLU A 86 26.27 16.16 -12.45
CA GLU A 86 27.50 16.80 -12.92
C GLU A 86 28.49 17.03 -11.77
N ARG A 87 28.01 17.53 -10.61
CA ARG A 87 28.82 17.67 -9.39
C ARG A 87 29.36 16.32 -8.91
N TYR A 88 28.53 15.29 -8.92
CA TYR A 88 28.94 13.94 -8.54
C TYR A 88 30.04 13.40 -9.46
N ASN A 89 29.88 13.56 -10.78
CA ASN A 89 30.86 13.12 -11.78
C ASN A 89 32.20 13.86 -11.68
N GLN A 90 32.22 15.08 -11.12
CA GLN A 90 33.46 15.82 -10.86
C GLN A 90 34.22 15.31 -9.63
N LEU A 91 33.51 14.71 -8.67
CA LEU A 91 34.06 14.29 -7.37
C LEU A 91 34.26 12.78 -7.26
N SER A 92 33.58 11.99 -8.09
CA SER A 92 33.63 10.52 -8.06
C SER A 92 34.47 9.96 -9.21
N ILE A 93 35.11 8.81 -8.96
CA ILE A 93 35.83 8.02 -9.97
C ILE A 93 34.83 7.30 -10.88
N ASP A 94 33.68 6.88 -10.32
CA ASP A 94 32.62 6.19 -11.03
C ASP A 94 31.62 7.20 -11.61
N THR A 95 31.84 7.60 -12.86
CA THR A 95 30.99 8.59 -13.53
C THR A 95 29.64 8.01 -13.95
N LEU A 96 28.57 8.78 -13.75
CA LEU A 96 27.23 8.50 -14.24
C LEU A 96 27.05 8.98 -15.68
N ASP A 97 26.52 8.11 -16.54
CA ASP A 97 26.03 8.53 -17.85
C ASP A 97 24.67 9.25 -17.72
N ILE A 98 24.71 10.56 -17.98
CA ILE A 98 23.53 11.42 -17.97
C ILE A 98 22.46 10.95 -18.96
N ASN A 99 22.86 10.44 -20.12
CA ASN A 99 21.91 10.04 -21.16
C ASN A 99 21.09 8.83 -20.73
N SER A 100 21.72 7.84 -20.09
CA SER A 100 21.05 6.71 -19.46
C SER A 100 20.01 7.15 -18.43
N VAL A 101 20.34 8.09 -17.54
CA VAL A 101 19.41 8.60 -16.51
C VAL A 101 18.21 9.30 -17.16
N VAL A 102 18.45 10.15 -18.17
CA VAL A 102 17.39 10.85 -18.91
C VAL A 102 16.47 9.87 -19.68
N GLN A 103 17.06 8.85 -20.29
CA GLN A 103 16.32 7.80 -20.99
C GLN A 103 15.42 7.03 -20.02
N LYS A 104 15.94 6.64 -18.85
CA LYS A 104 15.18 5.95 -17.80
C LYS A 104 14.01 6.79 -17.28
N LEU A 105 14.22 8.08 -17.04
CA LEU A 105 13.14 9.01 -16.66
C LEU A 105 12.05 9.14 -17.72
N SER A 106 12.41 9.00 -19.00
CA SER A 106 11.49 9.12 -20.13
C SER A 106 10.71 7.82 -20.36
N SER A 107 11.30 6.67 -20.04
CA SER A 107 10.62 5.37 -20.13
C SER A 107 9.41 5.29 -19.17
N LYS A 108 8.37 4.56 -19.57
CA LYS A 108 7.21 4.27 -18.71
C LYS A 108 7.58 3.31 -17.57
N ALA A 109 8.64 2.51 -17.76
CA ALA A 109 9.18 1.51 -16.82
C ALA A 109 10.24 2.09 -15.85
N ALA A 110 10.11 3.36 -15.47
CA ALA A 110 11.08 4.09 -14.64
C ALA A 110 11.20 3.59 -13.18
N GLU A 111 10.59 2.45 -12.85
CA GLU A 111 10.56 1.86 -11.51
C GLU A 111 11.86 1.12 -11.14
N SER A 112 12.80 0.95 -12.08
CA SER A 112 13.99 0.11 -11.92
C SER A 112 15.29 0.80 -12.36
N MET A 113 15.58 1.96 -11.78
CA MET A 113 16.93 2.51 -11.81
C MET A 113 17.70 1.96 -10.61
N ILE A 114 18.87 1.38 -10.87
CA ILE A 114 19.84 1.02 -9.85
C ILE A 114 21.02 1.95 -10.05
N TRP A 115 21.47 2.58 -8.96
CA TRP A 115 22.63 3.44 -9.00
C TRP A 115 23.92 2.63 -8.88
N PRO A 116 25.04 3.04 -9.51
CA PRO A 116 26.30 2.32 -9.44
C PRO A 116 26.80 2.10 -8.00
N TRP A 117 26.58 3.07 -7.11
CA TRP A 117 26.93 2.98 -5.69
C TRP A 117 25.98 2.09 -4.87
N GLN A 118 24.87 1.63 -5.45
CA GLN A 118 23.98 0.63 -4.85
C GLN A 118 24.37 -0.80 -5.25
N GLU A 119 25.30 -0.95 -6.21
CA GLU A 119 25.69 -2.25 -6.77
C GLU A 119 26.85 -2.89 -5.99
N GLU A 120 26.72 -3.00 -4.67
CA GLU A 120 27.65 -3.82 -3.86
C GLU A 120 27.17 -5.29 -3.86
N ASN A 121 27.05 -5.90 -5.05
CA ASN A 121 26.76 -7.32 -5.16
C ASN A 121 28.07 -8.12 -5.14
N THR A 122 28.50 -8.50 -3.94
CA THR A 122 29.67 -9.37 -3.71
C THR A 122 29.52 -10.78 -4.31
N ASP A 123 28.29 -11.18 -4.68
CA ASP A 123 27.92 -12.51 -5.16
C ASP A 123 27.60 -12.58 -6.67
N GLY A 124 27.75 -11.47 -7.42
CA GLY A 124 27.54 -11.43 -8.87
C GLY A 124 26.09 -11.55 -9.34
N VAL A 125 25.10 -11.51 -8.43
CA VAL A 125 23.67 -11.59 -8.76
C VAL A 125 23.05 -10.20 -8.72
N HIS A 126 22.41 -9.81 -9.83
CA HIS A 126 21.80 -8.48 -9.97
C HIS A 126 20.71 -8.20 -8.91
N ILE A 127 20.74 -7.00 -8.31
CA ILE A 127 19.86 -6.61 -7.20
C ILE A 127 18.37 -6.66 -7.58
N LEU A 128 17.98 -6.40 -8.84
CA LEU A 128 16.57 -6.57 -9.25
C LEU A 128 16.10 -8.01 -9.15
N THR A 129 16.98 -8.98 -9.39
CA THR A 129 16.63 -10.40 -9.28
C THR A 129 16.35 -10.74 -7.82
N LYS A 130 17.23 -10.29 -6.91
CA LYS A 130 17.03 -10.46 -5.47
C LYS A 130 15.76 -9.75 -4.98
N LYS A 131 15.51 -8.51 -5.44
CA LYS A 131 14.29 -7.76 -5.14
C LYS A 131 13.04 -8.50 -5.60
N LYS A 132 13.01 -9.00 -6.84
CA LYS A 132 11.86 -9.75 -7.37
C LYS A 132 11.53 -10.96 -6.50
N ILE A 133 12.55 -11.70 -6.08
CA ILE A 133 12.40 -12.87 -5.20
C ILE A 133 11.88 -12.45 -3.82
N PHE A 134 12.45 -11.38 -3.27
CA PHE A 134 12.00 -10.81 -2.00
C PHE A 134 10.54 -10.39 -2.06
N ASP A 135 10.13 -9.62 -3.08
CA ASP A 135 8.76 -9.15 -3.29
C ASP A 135 7.78 -10.32 -3.40
N GLN A 136 8.16 -11.39 -4.11
CA GLN A 136 7.35 -12.61 -4.20
C GLN A 136 7.27 -13.38 -2.89
N GLN A 137 8.35 -13.44 -2.10
CA GLN A 137 8.29 -14.01 -0.75
C GLN A 137 7.41 -13.19 0.18
N MET A 138 7.45 -11.86 0.07
CA MET A 138 6.56 -10.97 0.82
C MET A 138 5.10 -11.21 0.44
N LEU A 139 4.79 -11.37 -0.85
CA LEU A 139 3.45 -11.70 -1.33
C LEU A 139 2.95 -13.04 -0.77
N LEU A 140 3.80 -14.08 -0.78
CA LEU A 140 3.45 -15.39 -0.19
C LEU A 140 3.23 -15.31 1.31
N SER A 141 4.04 -14.52 2.01
CA SER A 141 3.89 -14.28 3.46
C SER A 141 2.57 -13.57 3.74
N ARG A 142 2.25 -12.54 2.94
CA ARG A 142 0.99 -11.80 3.03
C ARG A 142 -0.22 -12.69 2.76
N LEU A 143 -0.16 -13.53 1.72
CA LEU A 143 -1.21 -14.51 1.43
C LEU A 143 -1.40 -15.49 2.60
N GLY A 144 -0.30 -15.90 3.25
CA GLY A 144 -0.34 -16.71 4.47
C GLY A 144 -1.06 -16.02 5.63
N GLU A 145 -0.79 -14.73 5.84
CA GLU A 145 -1.49 -13.90 6.83
C GLU A 145 -2.98 -13.77 6.51
N GLU A 146 -3.35 -13.48 5.26
CA GLU A 146 -4.74 -13.35 4.82
C GLU A 146 -5.51 -14.66 4.99
N ARG A 147 -4.91 -15.79 4.63
CA ARG A 147 -5.49 -17.12 4.87
C ARG A 147 -5.74 -17.35 6.37
N HIS A 148 -4.79 -16.95 7.22
CA HIS A 148 -4.93 -17.09 8.67
C HIS A 148 -6.04 -16.20 9.25
N ILE A 149 -6.14 -14.96 8.78
CA ILE A 149 -7.23 -14.04 9.15
C ILE A 149 -8.58 -14.64 8.74
N LEU A 150 -8.71 -15.09 7.49
CA LEU A 150 -9.93 -15.70 6.99
C LEU A 150 -10.34 -16.92 7.82
N LEU A 151 -9.39 -17.80 8.17
CA LEU A 151 -9.67 -18.95 9.05
C LEU A 151 -10.22 -18.54 10.41
N LYS A 152 -9.69 -17.47 11.00
CA LYS A 152 -10.19 -16.95 12.29
C LYS A 152 -11.61 -16.41 12.15
N GLU A 153 -11.89 -15.65 11.11
CA GLU A 153 -13.23 -15.10 10.84
C GLU A 153 -14.25 -16.22 10.58
N MET A 154 -13.89 -17.23 9.78
CA MET A 154 -14.72 -18.41 9.54
C MET A 154 -15.04 -19.15 10.85
N MET A 155 -14.04 -19.34 11.72
CA MET A 155 -14.23 -19.97 13.02
C MET A 155 -15.12 -19.12 13.92
N GLN A 156 -14.91 -17.81 13.97
CA GLN A 156 -15.73 -16.88 14.74
C GLN A 156 -17.19 -16.88 14.27
N HIS A 157 -17.42 -16.92 12.96
CA HIS A 157 -18.76 -17.02 12.39
C HIS A 157 -19.46 -18.32 12.81
N CYS A 158 -18.75 -19.44 12.79
CA CYS A 158 -19.27 -20.73 13.28
C CYS A 158 -19.62 -20.68 14.78
N VAL A 159 -18.80 -20.02 15.61
CA VAL A 159 -19.09 -19.81 17.03
C VAL A 159 -20.35 -18.95 17.19
N TYR A 160 -20.45 -17.85 16.45
CA TYR A 160 -21.62 -16.96 16.45
C TYR A 160 -22.93 -17.69 16.16
N ILE A 161 -22.95 -18.52 15.11
CA ILE A 161 -24.16 -19.30 14.74
C ILE A 161 -24.51 -20.28 15.87
N ASN A 162 -23.52 -20.99 16.43
CA ASN A 162 -23.77 -21.92 17.53
C ASN A 162 -24.31 -21.23 18.78
N ASP A 163 -23.76 -20.07 19.15
CA ASP A 163 -24.20 -19.33 20.32
C ASP A 163 -25.58 -18.70 20.10
N SER A 164 -25.88 -18.23 18.90
CA SER A 164 -27.23 -17.78 18.51
C SER A 164 -28.23 -18.92 18.64
N LEU A 165 -27.89 -20.13 18.19
CA LEU A 165 -28.74 -21.30 18.32
C LEU A 165 -29.00 -21.67 19.78
N LYS A 166 -27.98 -21.64 20.65
CA LYS A 166 -28.13 -21.85 22.10
C LYS A 166 -29.04 -20.80 22.74
N LYS A 167 -28.89 -19.52 22.38
CA LYS A 167 -29.72 -18.42 22.90
C LYS A 167 -31.19 -18.62 22.54
N VAL A 168 -31.49 -18.94 21.27
CA VAL A 168 -32.87 -19.18 20.82
C VAL A 168 -33.46 -20.42 21.49
N GLN A 169 -32.67 -21.48 21.67
CA GLN A 169 -33.10 -22.68 22.41
C GLN A 169 -33.40 -22.39 23.88
N SER A 170 -32.55 -21.62 24.55
CA SER A 170 -32.75 -21.20 25.95
C SER A 170 -34.05 -20.40 26.09
N LEU A 171 -34.27 -19.41 25.22
CA LEU A 171 -35.53 -18.63 25.20
C LEU A 171 -36.75 -19.53 25.02
N MET A 172 -36.69 -20.50 24.10
CA MET A 172 -37.78 -21.44 23.87
C MET A 172 -38.08 -22.30 25.11
N VAL A 173 -37.05 -22.75 25.82
CA VAL A 173 -37.19 -23.51 27.08
C VAL A 173 -37.85 -22.65 28.15
N THR A 174 -37.35 -21.42 28.39
CA THR A 174 -37.92 -20.49 29.38
C THR A 174 -39.40 -20.19 29.11
N ILE A 175 -39.78 -19.94 27.86
CA ILE A 175 -41.18 -19.69 27.50
C ILE A 175 -42.04 -20.95 27.75
N SER A 176 -41.51 -22.14 27.43
CA SER A 176 -42.21 -23.40 27.66
C SER A 176 -42.44 -23.66 29.15
N GLU A 177 -41.44 -23.43 29.99
CA GLU A 177 -41.53 -23.56 31.46
C GLU A 177 -42.55 -22.58 32.05
N ASN A 178 -42.58 -21.33 31.55
CA ASN A 178 -43.56 -20.33 31.99
C ASN A 178 -45.00 -20.72 31.63
N THR A 179 -45.23 -21.34 30.46
CA THR A 179 -46.56 -21.84 30.09
C THR A 179 -47.02 -23.01 30.94
N GLN A 180 -46.11 -23.85 31.42
CA GLN A 180 -46.44 -25.02 32.26
C GLN A 180 -46.71 -24.65 33.72
N THR A 181 -46.05 -23.61 34.23
CA THR A 181 -46.17 -23.18 35.63
C THR A 181 -47.33 -22.20 35.87
N GLY A 182 -48.07 -21.82 34.82
CA GLY A 182 -49.16 -20.82 34.92
C GLY A 182 -48.70 -19.42 35.31
N SER A 183 -47.37 -19.20 35.34
CA SER A 183 -46.77 -17.93 35.74
C SER A 183 -46.74 -16.99 34.55
N SER A 184 -47.64 -16.00 34.56
CA SER A 184 -47.66 -14.90 33.59
C SER A 184 -46.50 -13.92 33.85
N MET A 185 -45.25 -14.38 33.76
CA MET A 185 -44.08 -13.47 33.80
C MET A 185 -43.94 -12.66 32.50
N THR A 186 -44.48 -13.15 31.38
CA THR A 186 -44.23 -12.58 30.05
C THR A 186 -45.40 -11.80 29.47
N GLY A 187 -46.53 -11.69 30.16
CA GLY A 187 -47.71 -10.92 29.72
C GLY A 187 -48.43 -11.45 28.47
N PHE A 188 -47.99 -12.59 27.92
CA PHE A 188 -48.63 -13.25 26.77
C PHE A 188 -49.75 -14.20 27.22
N SER A 189 -50.80 -14.30 26.41
CA SER A 189 -51.78 -15.39 26.53
C SER A 189 -51.14 -16.75 26.22
N GLU A 190 -51.78 -17.85 26.64
CA GLU A 190 -51.31 -19.20 26.33
C GLU A 190 -51.11 -19.42 24.81
N GLU A 191 -52.04 -18.91 24.00
CA GLU A 191 -51.97 -18.97 22.55
C GLU A 191 -50.84 -18.09 21.99
N GLY A 192 -50.61 -16.91 22.58
CA GLY A 192 -49.48 -16.05 22.25
C GLY A 192 -48.13 -16.74 22.51
N SER A 193 -48.01 -17.44 23.63
CA SER A 193 -46.82 -18.22 23.98
C SER A 193 -46.61 -19.40 23.02
N LYS A 194 -47.67 -20.10 22.61
CA LYS A 194 -47.61 -21.17 21.58
C LYS A 194 -47.15 -20.62 20.23
N GLY A 195 -47.68 -19.47 19.81
CA GLY A 195 -47.26 -18.77 18.59
C GLY A 195 -45.77 -18.38 18.62
N LEU A 196 -45.30 -17.82 19.73
CA LEU A 196 -43.89 -17.48 19.89
C LEU A 196 -42.97 -18.71 19.86
N ILE A 197 -43.36 -19.81 20.52
CA ILE A 197 -42.63 -21.09 20.44
C ILE A 197 -42.55 -21.58 18.98
N CYS A 198 -43.62 -21.44 18.20
CA CYS A 198 -43.63 -21.80 16.77
C CYS A 198 -42.58 -20.99 15.98
N LEU A 199 -42.54 -19.66 16.19
CA LEU A 199 -41.55 -18.79 15.56
C LEU A 199 -40.11 -19.14 15.96
N LEU A 200 -39.87 -19.43 17.25
CA LEU A 200 -38.55 -19.84 17.74
C LEU A 200 -38.11 -21.18 17.14
N LYS A 201 -39.02 -22.14 16.97
CA LYS A 201 -38.74 -23.40 16.26
C LYS A 201 -38.33 -23.16 14.81
N GLY A 202 -39.04 -22.28 14.10
CA GLY A 202 -38.66 -21.83 12.76
C GLY A 202 -37.25 -21.25 12.73
N ARG A 203 -36.96 -20.30 13.63
CA ARG A 203 -35.64 -19.66 13.73
C ARG A 203 -34.51 -20.65 14.04
N ILE A 204 -34.75 -21.65 14.88
CA ILE A 204 -33.77 -22.72 15.15
C ILE A 204 -33.49 -23.52 13.88
N GLN A 205 -34.52 -23.82 13.09
CA GLN A 205 -34.36 -24.56 11.84
C GLN A 205 -33.54 -23.75 10.82
N ASP A 206 -33.81 -22.46 10.68
CA ASP A 206 -33.04 -21.58 9.80
C ASP A 206 -31.56 -21.54 10.19
N LEU A 207 -31.26 -21.36 11.49
CA LEU A 207 -29.89 -21.37 11.99
C LEU A 207 -29.17 -22.71 11.77
N ARG A 208 -29.90 -23.84 11.80
CA ARG A 208 -29.33 -25.16 11.48
C ARG A 208 -29.01 -25.29 10.00
N LEU A 209 -29.89 -24.80 9.13
CA LEU A 209 -29.65 -24.79 7.69
C LEU A 209 -28.46 -23.90 7.35
N GLU A 210 -28.41 -22.70 7.93
CA GLU A 210 -27.30 -21.76 7.78
C GLU A 210 -25.98 -22.39 8.24
N LYS A 211 -25.96 -23.02 9.42
CA LYS A 211 -24.78 -23.75 9.91
C LYS A 211 -24.29 -24.81 8.92
N GLN A 212 -25.20 -25.58 8.32
CA GLN A 212 -24.85 -26.61 7.33
C GLN A 212 -24.32 -26.00 6.02
N ALA A 213 -24.97 -24.94 5.54
CA ALA A 213 -24.55 -24.22 4.33
C ALA A 213 -23.15 -23.61 4.50
N VAL A 214 -22.93 -22.91 5.62
CA VAL A 214 -21.65 -22.30 5.97
C VAL A 214 -20.55 -23.35 6.11
N ALA A 215 -20.80 -24.45 6.83
CA ALA A 215 -19.82 -25.53 6.96
C ALA A 215 -19.44 -26.17 5.63
N SER A 216 -20.39 -26.26 4.69
CA SER A 216 -20.16 -26.80 3.35
C SER A 216 -19.36 -25.82 2.50
N CYS A 217 -19.74 -24.54 2.50
CA CYS A 217 -19.02 -23.47 1.81
C CYS A 217 -17.56 -23.36 2.28
N TYR A 218 -17.35 -23.37 3.59
CA TYR A 218 -16.02 -23.31 4.20
C TYR A 218 -15.16 -24.51 3.84
N ARG A 219 -15.75 -25.71 3.80
CA ARG A 219 -15.05 -26.90 3.31
C ARG A 219 -14.64 -26.73 1.85
N THR A 220 -15.51 -26.22 0.99
CA THR A 220 -15.17 -25.96 -0.42
C THR A 220 -14.03 -24.96 -0.56
N ILE A 221 -14.05 -23.84 0.17
CA ILE A 221 -12.99 -22.81 0.11
C ILE A 221 -11.64 -23.36 0.57
N LEU A 222 -11.63 -24.16 1.65
CA LEU A 222 -10.40 -24.73 2.20
C LEU A 222 -9.81 -25.88 1.39
N HIS A 223 -10.63 -26.59 0.62
CA HIS A 223 -10.23 -27.72 -0.21
C HIS A 223 -10.09 -27.40 -1.71
N SER A 224 -10.55 -26.23 -2.15
CA SER A 224 -10.28 -25.77 -3.52
C SER A 224 -8.80 -25.40 -3.60
N GLU A 225 -8.05 -26.06 -4.48
CA GLU A 225 -6.74 -25.55 -4.90
C GLU A 225 -6.91 -24.13 -5.47
N PRO A 226 -5.93 -23.23 -5.29
CA PRO A 226 -5.99 -21.90 -5.86
C PRO A 226 -6.08 -22.03 -7.39
N SER A 227 -7.29 -21.83 -7.93
CA SER A 227 -7.51 -21.80 -9.37
C SER A 227 -6.75 -20.59 -9.96
N PRO A 228 -5.95 -20.75 -11.02
CA PRO A 228 -5.13 -19.68 -11.60
C PRO A 228 -5.88 -18.50 -12.26
N TRP A 229 -7.19 -18.32 -12.04
CA TRP A 229 -8.02 -17.43 -12.85
C TRP A 229 -9.03 -16.62 -12.04
N LEU A 230 -8.53 -15.69 -11.23
CA LEU A 230 -9.24 -14.43 -10.95
C LEU A 230 -8.28 -13.27 -11.26
N GLY A 231 -7.91 -13.19 -12.54
CA GLY A 231 -7.51 -11.92 -13.15
C GLY A 231 -8.78 -11.14 -13.43
N GLY A 232 -9.10 -10.22 -12.55
CA GLY A 232 -10.21 -9.28 -12.66
C GLY A 232 -9.89 -8.13 -11.73
N GLU A 233 -9.32 -7.08 -12.32
CA GLU A 233 -8.85 -5.86 -11.68
C GLU A 233 -9.95 -5.24 -10.81
N GLU A 234 -9.79 -5.26 -9.49
CA GLU A 234 -10.44 -4.30 -8.60
C GLU A 234 -9.34 -3.38 -8.06
N GLU A 235 -9.17 -2.23 -8.73
CA GLU A 235 -8.40 -1.11 -8.21
C GLU A 235 -9.10 -0.59 -6.94
N GLY A 236 -8.59 -1.01 -5.79
CA GLY A 236 -8.99 -0.43 -4.49
C GLY A 236 -8.58 1.04 -4.42
N GLU A 237 -9.57 1.92 -4.29
CA GLU A 237 -9.37 3.31 -3.92
C GLU A 237 -8.79 3.37 -2.51
N ILE A 238 -7.51 3.72 -2.40
CA ILE A 238 -6.88 4.11 -1.14
C ILE A 238 -6.99 5.64 -1.05
N GLU A 239 -7.93 6.11 -0.24
CA GLU A 239 -7.90 7.47 0.31
C GLU A 239 -6.83 7.53 1.39
N GLU A 240 -5.66 8.11 1.08
CA GLU A 240 -4.67 8.48 2.09
C GLU A 240 -4.32 9.97 2.00
N GLU A 241 -4.90 10.70 2.96
CA GLU A 241 -4.33 11.77 3.77
C GLU A 241 -3.60 12.93 3.07
N GLU A 242 -4.40 13.95 2.73
CA GLU A 242 -3.95 15.33 2.59
C GLU A 242 -3.40 15.88 3.91
N ARG A 243 -2.14 15.61 4.27
CA ARG A 243 -1.53 16.31 5.42
C ARG A 243 -0.01 16.44 5.36
N ASN A 244 0.56 16.99 4.28
CA ASN A 244 1.95 17.50 4.37
C ASN A 244 2.39 18.59 3.37
N TRP A 245 1.48 19.32 2.69
CA TRP A 245 1.90 20.28 1.64
C TRP A 245 1.92 21.76 2.05
N GLN A 246 1.66 22.09 3.32
CA GLN A 246 1.59 23.50 3.75
C GLN A 246 2.82 24.03 4.47
N HIS A 247 3.87 23.23 4.72
CA HIS A 247 4.97 23.67 5.58
C HIS A 247 6.17 24.36 4.89
N GLU A 248 6.11 24.63 3.59
CA GLU A 248 7.18 25.38 2.88
C GLU A 248 6.62 26.54 2.04
N SER A 249 5.66 27.28 2.58
CA SER A 249 5.32 28.62 2.05
C SER A 249 5.36 29.64 3.18
N SER A 250 6.56 29.84 3.72
CA SER A 250 6.90 31.02 4.51
C SER A 250 8.41 31.23 4.45
N SER A 251 8.89 31.89 3.41
CA SER A 251 10.17 32.64 3.39
C SER A 251 10.31 33.33 2.04
N ASP A 252 10.24 34.66 2.12
CA ASP A 252 10.83 35.70 1.27
C ASP A 252 10.40 35.91 -0.18
N CYS A 253 9.69 37.03 -0.38
CA CYS A 253 10.10 38.04 -1.36
C CYS A 253 9.69 39.43 -0.84
N GLU A 254 10.68 40.17 -0.35
CA GLU A 254 10.72 41.63 -0.15
C GLU A 254 10.56 42.32 -1.53
N ASP A 255 9.67 43.30 -1.65
CA ASP A 255 9.96 44.75 -1.68
C ASP A 255 10.50 45.22 -3.05
N ASP A 256 9.64 45.89 -3.82
CA ASP A 256 10.01 46.80 -4.91
C ASP A 256 9.05 48.00 -4.78
N THR A 257 9.54 49.05 -4.11
CA THR A 257 9.00 50.42 -4.17
C THR A 257 9.39 51.04 -5.52
N ASP A 258 8.40 51.35 -6.35
CA ASP A 258 8.58 52.22 -7.51
C ASP A 258 8.57 53.69 -7.05
N ASP A 259 9.76 54.28 -6.91
CA ASP A 259 9.99 55.73 -6.91
C ASP A 259 10.17 56.19 -8.36
N ASP A 260 9.14 56.82 -8.94
CA ASP A 260 9.24 57.60 -10.19
C ASP A 260 9.25 59.10 -9.82
N ASP A 261 10.44 59.65 -9.59
CA ASP A 261 10.73 61.10 -9.63
C ASP A 261 11.47 61.39 -10.95
N ASP A 262 10.76 61.99 -11.91
CA ASP A 262 11.35 62.72 -13.05
C ASP A 262 11.01 64.22 -12.84
N ASP A 263 12.02 64.98 -12.41
CA ASP A 263 11.98 66.43 -12.25
C ASP A 263 12.29 67.17 -13.57
N ASP A 264 11.65 68.34 -13.69
CA ASP A 264 12.01 69.57 -14.41
C ASP A 264 11.95 69.61 -15.96
N ASP A 265 11.08 70.48 -16.50
CA ASP A 265 11.43 71.92 -16.61
C ASP A 265 10.27 72.80 -17.14
N ASP A 266 10.05 73.88 -16.39
CA ASP A 266 9.62 75.25 -16.70
C ASP A 266 9.01 75.62 -18.07
N VAL A 267 7.79 76.21 -18.05
CA VAL A 267 7.42 77.33 -18.94
C VAL A 267 6.58 78.35 -18.16
N GLN A 268 7.18 79.53 -17.96
CA GLN A 268 6.58 80.76 -17.45
C GLN A 268 5.44 81.30 -18.33
N VAL A 269 4.45 81.93 -17.69
CA VAL A 269 3.66 83.06 -18.21
C VAL A 269 3.70 84.19 -17.20
#